data_AF-A0A9E0RVA3-F1
#
_entry.id   AF-A0A9E0RVA3-F1
#
_cell.length_a   1.000
_cell.length_b   1.000
_cell.length_c   1.000
_cell.angle_alpha   90.00
_cell.angle_beta   90.00
_cell.angle_gamma   90.00
#
_symmetry.space_group_name_H-M   'P 1'
#
loop_
_entity.id
_entity.type
_entity.pdbx_description
1 polymer ?
#
loop_
_entity_poly.entity_id
_entity_poly.type
_entity_poly.pdbx_seq_one_letter_code
_entity_poly.pdbx_strand_id
1 'polypeptide(L)' 'LEDPSELEELGWRETVDGLALIEWPDRAGPFLPAWRLDIVFDMDNDSRSAALVPHGEDWQARLHDL' A
#
# COMPACT_ATOMS: atom_id res chain seq x y z
N LEU A 1 -9.04 -10.06 2.79
CA LEU A 1 -10.37 -9.48 2.56
C LEU A 1 -11.06 -10.41 1.59
N GLU A 2 -12.14 -11.04 2.03
CA GLU A 2 -12.94 -11.97 1.22
C GLU A 2 -14.11 -11.24 0.54
N ASP A 3 -14.47 -10.05 1.03
CA ASP A 3 -15.51 -9.19 0.48
C ASP A 3 -15.08 -7.70 0.45
N PRO A 4 -15.28 -6.96 -0.66
CA PRO A 4 -14.92 -5.53 -0.76
C PRO A 4 -15.61 -4.61 0.26
N SER A 5 -16.76 -5.00 0.80
CA SER A 5 -17.48 -4.23 1.83
C SER A 5 -16.78 -4.26 3.19
N GLU A 6 -15.89 -5.23 3.45
CA GLU A 6 -15.04 -5.29 4.64
C GLU A 6 -14.11 -4.07 4.77
N LEU A 7 -13.84 -3.37 3.65
CA LEU A 7 -13.06 -2.12 3.67
C LEU A 7 -13.79 -0.98 4.39
N GLU A 8 -15.12 -0.89 4.34
CA GLU A 8 -15.85 0.15 5.08
C GLU A 8 -15.75 -0.06 6.59
N GLU A 9 -15.77 -1.31 7.06
CA GLU A 9 -15.68 -1.65 8.49
C GLU A 9 -14.29 -1.37 9.10
N LEU A 10 -13.25 -1.28 8.26
CA LEU A 10 -11.89 -0.94 8.66
C LEU A 10 -11.63 0.59 8.79
N GLY A 11 -12.67 1.41 8.61
CA GLY A 11 -12.54 2.87 8.70
C GLY A 11 -11.84 3.50 7.49
N TRP A 12 -11.96 2.86 6.32
CA TRP A 12 -11.41 3.35 5.04
C TRP A 12 -11.86 4.77 4.69
N ARG A 13 -13.07 5.17 5.11
CA ARG A 13 -13.61 6.51 4.83
C ARG A 13 -13.10 7.58 5.80
N GLU A 14 -12.61 7.22 6.99
CA GLU A 14 -12.01 8.17 7.93
C GLU A 14 -10.50 8.37 7.69
N THR A 15 -9.88 7.53 6.86
CA THR A 15 -8.44 7.63 6.50
C THR A 15 -8.17 8.66 5.40
N VAL A 16 -9.14 9.47 4.99
CA VAL A 16 -8.99 10.48 3.92
C VAL A 16 -7.98 11.59 4.27
N ASP A 17 -7.65 11.78 5.56
CA ASP A 17 -6.50 12.60 6.04
C ASP A 17 -5.35 11.75 6.64
N GLY A 18 -5.35 10.45 6.41
CA GLY A 18 -4.45 9.47 7.05
C GLY A 18 -3.71 8.57 6.06
N LEU A 19 -2.93 7.63 6.60
CA LEU A 19 -2.26 6.57 5.84
C LEU A 19 -2.97 5.25 6.13
N ALA A 20 -3.38 4.54 5.08
CA ALA A 20 -3.86 3.17 5.19
C ALA A 20 -2.72 2.19 4.87
N LEU A 21 -2.57 1.14 5.69
CA LEU A 21 -1.69 0.00 5.40
C LEU A 21 -2.56 -1.16 4.95
N ILE A 22 -2.39 -1.58 3.70
CA ILE A 22 -3.12 -2.71 3.13
C ILE A 22 -2.20 -3.93 3.15
N GLU A 23 -2.50 -4.92 4.00
CA GLU A 23 -1.85 -6.22 3.95
C GLU A 23 -2.48 -7.09 2.85
N TRP A 24 -1.64 -7.86 2.13
CA TRP A 24 -2.05 -8.73 1.02
C TRP A 24 -2.75 -7.97 -0.14
N PRO A 25 -2.08 -7.00 -0.77
CA PRO A 25 -2.69 -6.14 -1.80
C PRO A 25 -3.19 -6.91 -3.02
N ASP A 26 -2.61 -8.08 -3.31
CA ASP A 26 -3.03 -9.01 -4.36
C ASP A 26 -4.51 -9.41 -4.24
N ARG A 27 -5.04 -9.50 -3.00
CA ARG A 27 -6.45 -9.85 -2.75
C ARG A 27 -7.43 -8.72 -3.06
N ALA A 28 -6.98 -7.47 -3.02
CA ALA A 28 -7.82 -6.32 -3.34
C ALA A 28 -8.01 -6.16 -4.86
N GLY A 29 -7.10 -6.72 -5.68
CA GLY A 29 -7.21 -6.74 -7.13
C GLY A 29 -7.50 -5.35 -7.74
N PRO A 30 -8.61 -5.17 -8.51
CA PRO A 30 -8.94 -3.90 -9.15
C PRO A 30 -9.38 -2.80 -8.17
N PHE A 31 -9.61 -3.13 -6.89
CA PHE A 31 -9.99 -2.15 -5.87
C PHE A 31 -8.78 -1.46 -5.23
N LEU A 32 -7.55 -1.84 -5.60
CA LEU A 32 -6.37 -1.12 -5.15
C LEU A 32 -6.41 0.34 -5.65
N PRO A 33 -6.13 1.32 -4.76
CA PRO A 33 -6.09 2.71 -5.15
C PRO A 33 -5.02 2.95 -6.23
N ALA A 34 -5.36 3.79 -7.22
CA ALA A 34 -4.44 4.17 -8.29
C ALA A 34 -3.23 4.96 -7.76
N TRP A 35 -3.43 5.70 -6.66
CA TRP A 35 -2.40 6.43 -5.94
C TRP A 35 -2.00 5.68 -4.66
N ARG A 36 -0.79 5.12 -4.63
CA ARG A 36 -0.26 4.31 -3.52
C ARG A 36 1.25 4.10 -3.61
N LEU A 37 1.85 3.62 -2.53
CA LEU A 37 3.22 3.13 -2.50
C LEU A 37 3.20 1.64 -2.18
N ASP A 38 3.67 0.82 -3.12
CA ASP A 38 3.82 -0.62 -2.87
C ASP A 38 5.16 -0.85 -2.17
N ILE A 39 5.14 -1.58 -1.04
CA ILE A 39 6.33 -1.98 -0.30
C ILE A 39 6.50 -3.48 -0.49
N VAL A 40 7.50 -3.87 -1.29
CA VAL A 40 7.78 -5.28 -1.59
C VAL A 40 8.93 -5.74 -0.72
N PHE A 41 8.65 -6.67 0.19
CA PHE A 41 9.66 -7.26 1.06
C PHE A 41 10.32 -8.45 0.40
N ASP A 42 11.65 -8.53 0.54
CA ASP A 42 12.44 -9.71 0.21
C ASP A 42 13.29 -10.13 1.42
N MET A 43 13.46 -11.43 1.59
CA MET A 43 14.12 -12.03 2.74
C MET A 43 15.14 -13.06 2.26
N ASP A 44 16.42 -12.77 2.46
CA ASP A 44 17.51 -13.71 2.19
C ASP A 44 18.28 -14.00 3.48
N ASN A 45 18.15 -15.24 3.98
CA ASN A 45 18.69 -15.68 5.27
C ASN A 45 18.32 -14.70 6.42
N ASP A 46 19.31 -14.03 6.99
CA ASP A 46 19.17 -13.05 8.07
C ASP A 46 19.01 -11.61 7.57
N SER A 47 19.05 -11.38 6.26
CA SER A 47 18.87 -10.05 5.67
C SER A 47 17.40 -9.81 5.29
N ARG A 48 17.00 -8.54 5.36
CA ARG A 48 15.69 -8.06 4.91
C ARG A 48 15.91 -6.86 4.02
N SER A 49 15.29 -6.86 2.86
CA SER A 49 15.26 -5.72 1.97
C SER A 49 13.82 -5.37 1.63
N ALA A 50 13.60 -4.11 1.28
CA ALA A 50 12.30 -3.62 0.83
C ALA A 50 12.51 -2.75 -0.42
N ALA A 51 11.75 -3.03 -1.48
CA ALA A 51 11.64 -2.17 -2.63
C ALA A 51 10.41 -1.27 -2.47
N LEU A 52 10.59 0.04 -2.68
CA LEU A 52 9.52 1.04 -2.68
C LEU A 52 9.11 1.31 -4.12
N VAL A 53 7.88 0.97 -4.49
CA VAL A 53 7.36 1.10 -5.85
C VAL A 53 6.23 2.12 -5.88
N PRO A 54 6.47 3.34 -6.40
CA PRO A 54 5.47 4.41 -6.42
C PRO A 54 4.43 4.21 -7.53
N HIS A 55 3.15 4.43 -7.21
CA HIS A 55 2.04 4.45 -8.15
C HIS A 55 1.26 5.77 -8.05
N GLY A 56 0.93 6.36 -9.20
CA GLY A 56 0.35 7.70 -9.28
C GLY A 56 1.40 8.81 -9.14
N GLU A 57 0.93 10.06 -9.10
CA GLU A 57 1.77 11.24 -8.92
C GLU A 57 2.20 11.39 -7.44
N ASP A 58 3.10 12.33 -7.15
CA ASP A 58 3.64 12.68 -5.81
C ASP A 58 4.51 11.67 -5.06
N TRP A 59 4.34 10.35 -5.23
CA TRP A 59 5.20 9.39 -4.53
C TRP A 59 6.65 9.44 -5.00
N GLN A 60 6.90 9.72 -6.28
CA GLN A 60 8.27 9.87 -6.80
C GLN A 60 8.97 11.08 -6.17
N ALA A 61 8.24 12.17 -5.92
CA ALA A 61 8.79 13.35 -5.25
C ALA A 61 9.14 13.04 -3.78
N ARG A 62 8.26 12.34 -3.06
CA ARG A 62 8.51 11.93 -1.67
C ARG A 62 9.69 10.96 -1.53
N LEU A 63 9.90 10.09 -2.51
CA LEU A 63 11.02 9.14 -2.53
C LEU A 63 12.36 9.79 -2.88
N HIS A 64 12.37 10.93 -3.57
CA HIS A 64 13.61 11.63 -3.91
C HIS A 64 14.32 12.21 -2.67
N ASP A 65 13.58 12.44 -1.58
CA ASP A 65 14.09 13.02 -0.34
C ASP A 65 14.59 11.98 0.69
N LEU A 66 14.60 10.68 0.33
CA LEU A 66 15.07 9.55 1.15
C LEU A 66 16.53 9.18 0.83
#